data_AF-A0A8T7KCC9-F1
#
_entry.id   AF-A0A8T7KCC9-F1
#
_cell.length_a   1.000
_cell.length_b   1.000
_cell.length_c   1.000
_cell.angle_alpha   90.00
_cell.angle_beta   90.00
_cell.angle_gamma   90.00
#
_symmetry.space_group_name_H-M   'P 1'
#
loop_
_entity.id
_entity.type
_entity.pdbx_description
1 polymer ?
#
loop_
_entity_poly.entity_id
_entity_poly.type
_entity_poly.pdbx_seq_one_letter_code
_entity_poly.pdbx_strand_id
1 'polypeptide(L)'
;MNDSILYRPWSSLLPVHSAPAIVGQRSLKFVVKSHWAGFHVFWGGPPNTGWWGADTSVFWPQSNSELRFWVRSTVGGMQIQINAYAYERLIGPVGTVSVPAANRWQLCVLPIPASVDSLPLKGFEFSFGPVRPIVYFDDFKITSVRMYAGNGNPGPPTDFNVAMDYIAASQVGYAPQMPKQFTSPVNFSSYEILRASDSVVVFRGGGPIRSVTSHLIGGATVYVGDFSSFTAPGRFYISAGGKRSLPFNINVNVFDEPVRVAQRFFYYQRAFTAITMPYAEGPWVHPSDSMKAPPGIRKGWHDAGDLTVYFPTMAQTIWWLLESWMDFQPFNDSTNIPESGNGIPDVLDEARWGLEWVLSMQDSSGGFWGNTCAEGGNGYYYGTSTPNTINYYLRSVPPRVQNTAKATAVLAYASKVFAPFDSVFAAQCLSAAEAGWSWIMLNPTQTNDTDFGNCNVYSQGTDPSLIQSNKQWAAAALLYATGNAYYDTLFHSLYQPIVWISSYSKSDGFAGKLYLR
;
A
#
# COMPACT_ATOMS: atom_id res chain seq x y z
N MET A 1 36.91 -34.46 -4.04
CA MET A 1 35.71 -35.26 -4.33
C MET A 1 34.60 -34.80 -3.42
N ASN A 2 33.74 -33.92 -3.94
CA ASN A 2 32.37 -33.64 -3.52
C ASN A 2 31.89 -32.58 -4.52
N ASP A 3 31.50 -33.05 -5.70
CA ASP A 3 30.91 -32.20 -6.74
C ASP A 3 29.48 -31.86 -6.32
N SER A 4 29.35 -30.95 -5.35
CA SER A 4 28.13 -30.20 -5.12
C SER A 4 27.99 -29.24 -6.31
N ILE A 5 27.13 -29.61 -7.26
CA ILE A 5 26.74 -28.72 -8.35
C ILE A 5 25.96 -27.56 -7.71
N LEU A 6 26.69 -26.47 -7.43
CA LEU A 6 26.16 -25.13 -7.24
C LEU A 6 25.57 -24.68 -8.58
N TYR A 7 24.34 -25.10 -8.89
CA TYR A 7 23.56 -24.39 -9.89
C TYR A 7 22.81 -23.27 -9.17
N ARG A 8 23.31 -22.04 -9.36
CA ARG A 8 22.65 -20.78 -9.04
C ARG A 8 21.54 -20.52 -10.07
N PRO A 9 20.25 -20.47 -9.71
CA PRO A 9 19.42 -19.39 -10.16
C PRO A 9 19.68 -18.22 -9.22
N TRP A 10 20.14 -17.11 -9.80
CA TRP A 10 20.11 -15.82 -9.13
C TRP A 10 18.68 -15.54 -8.62
N SER A 11 18.59 -15.14 -7.35
CA SER A 11 17.46 -14.41 -6.74
C SER A 11 16.04 -14.91 -7.06
N SER A 12 15.56 -15.87 -6.27
CA SER A 12 14.13 -15.92 -5.89
C SER A 12 14.01 -15.62 -4.41
N LEU A 13 14.19 -14.33 -4.07
CA LEU A 13 13.81 -13.82 -2.77
C LEU A 13 12.29 -13.98 -2.62
N LEU A 14 11.86 -14.73 -1.61
CA LEU A 14 10.45 -14.78 -1.24
C LEU A 14 10.10 -13.46 -0.53
N PRO A 15 9.06 -12.72 -0.95
CA PRO A 15 8.60 -11.55 -0.23
C PRO A 15 8.11 -11.96 1.16
N VAL A 16 8.53 -11.22 2.18
CA VAL A 16 7.99 -11.31 3.55
C VAL A 16 6.58 -10.72 3.52
N HIS A 17 5.57 -11.55 3.27
CA HIS A 17 4.17 -11.18 3.47
C HIS A 17 3.69 -11.68 4.83
N SER A 18 2.95 -10.83 5.53
CA SER A 18 2.27 -11.08 6.81
C SER A 18 1.04 -12.01 6.71
N ALA A 19 0.95 -12.85 5.66
CA ALA A 19 -0.15 -13.81 5.49
C ALA A 19 0.27 -15.21 5.96
N PRO A 20 -0.64 -16.02 6.57
CA PRO A 20 -0.32 -17.33 7.14
C PRO A 20 0.00 -18.45 6.12
N ALA A 21 0.20 -18.11 4.84
CA ALA A 21 0.61 -19.02 3.79
C ALA A 21 1.45 -18.31 2.72
N ILE A 22 2.66 -18.79 2.45
CA ILE A 22 3.46 -18.41 1.27
C ILE A 22 2.86 -19.10 0.03
N VAL A 23 2.67 -18.37 -1.08
CA VAL A 23 2.00 -18.88 -2.31
C VAL A 23 2.99 -18.98 -3.49
N GLY A 24 3.03 -20.16 -4.14
CA GLY A 24 3.25 -20.37 -5.57
C GLY A 24 4.62 -20.01 -6.18
N GLN A 25 5.59 -20.93 -6.17
CA GLN A 25 6.77 -20.87 -7.05
C GLN A 25 6.48 -21.58 -8.38
N ARG A 26 7.29 -21.32 -9.44
CA ARG A 26 7.24 -22.09 -10.71
C ARG A 26 7.80 -23.50 -10.49
N SER A 27 7.43 -24.44 -11.37
CA SER A 27 7.97 -25.80 -11.31
C SER A 27 9.51 -25.82 -11.40
N LEU A 28 10.19 -26.26 -10.34
CA LEU A 28 11.65 -26.43 -10.30
C LEU A 28 12.01 -27.82 -10.83
N LYS A 29 12.98 -27.91 -11.75
CA LYS A 29 13.48 -29.18 -12.32
C LYS A 29 14.90 -29.47 -11.82
N PHE A 30 15.09 -30.61 -11.18
CA PHE A 30 16.38 -31.11 -10.72
C PHE A 30 16.76 -32.40 -11.46
N VAL A 31 18.01 -32.48 -11.90
CA VAL A 31 18.61 -33.72 -12.42
C VAL A 31 19.52 -34.27 -11.33
N VAL A 32 19.12 -35.36 -10.68
CA VAL A 32 19.87 -35.98 -9.59
C VAL A 32 21.04 -36.77 -10.17
N LYS A 33 22.25 -36.20 -10.10
CA LYS A 33 23.45 -36.77 -10.74
C LYS A 33 24.29 -37.67 -9.82
N SER A 34 24.09 -37.65 -8.51
CA SER A 34 24.84 -38.44 -7.53
C SER A 34 23.93 -39.02 -6.43
N HIS A 35 24.42 -40.04 -5.74
CA HIS A 35 23.71 -40.76 -4.66
C HIS A 35 23.54 -39.95 -3.36
N TRP A 36 24.02 -38.70 -3.35
CA TRP A 36 24.00 -37.77 -2.23
C TRP A 36 23.66 -36.34 -2.69
N ALA A 37 22.89 -36.22 -3.77
CA ALA A 37 22.42 -34.92 -4.19
C ALA A 37 21.31 -34.45 -3.25
N GLY A 38 21.34 -33.17 -2.94
CA GLY A 38 20.25 -32.49 -2.25
C GLY A 38 20.19 -31.04 -2.69
N PHE A 39 19.10 -30.38 -2.32
CA PHE A 39 18.98 -28.93 -2.48
C PHE A 39 18.37 -28.33 -1.23
N HIS A 40 18.62 -27.05 -1.03
CA HIS A 40 18.07 -26.27 0.07
C HIS A 40 17.00 -25.33 -0.45
N VAL A 41 15.90 -25.23 0.30
CA VAL A 41 14.88 -24.19 0.14
C VAL A 41 14.98 -23.28 1.36
N PHE A 42 15.39 -22.04 1.14
CA PHE A 42 15.49 -21.03 2.20
C PHE A 42 14.37 -20.03 2.09
N TRP A 43 13.86 -19.61 3.25
CA TRP A 43 12.99 -18.44 3.39
C TRP A 43 13.87 -17.28 3.87
N GLY A 44 14.45 -16.56 2.91
CA GLY A 44 15.49 -15.56 3.13
C GLY A 44 16.73 -15.81 2.26
N GLY A 45 17.62 -14.83 2.18
CA GLY A 45 18.86 -14.88 1.39
C GLY A 45 19.80 -16.01 1.81
N PRO A 46 20.71 -16.44 0.91
CA PRO A 46 21.62 -17.56 1.18
C PRO A 46 22.63 -17.21 2.29
N PRO A 47 23.13 -18.20 3.06
CA PRO A 47 24.08 -18.01 4.18
C PRO A 47 25.48 -17.53 3.77
N ASN A 48 25.69 -17.10 2.51
CA ASN A 48 27.02 -16.84 1.96
C ASN A 48 27.49 -15.38 2.12
N THR A 49 26.71 -14.51 2.76
CA THR A 49 27.18 -13.18 3.18
C THR A 49 27.86 -13.32 4.54
N GLY A 50 29.17 -13.62 4.52
CA GLY A 50 29.94 -14.10 5.66
C GLY A 50 29.62 -13.44 7.01
N TRP A 51 29.37 -14.27 8.03
CA TRP A 51 29.32 -14.09 9.50
C TRP A 51 28.67 -12.83 10.12
N TRP A 52 28.30 -11.81 9.36
CA TRP A 52 27.73 -10.54 9.81
C TRP A 52 26.82 -9.88 8.74
N GLY A 53 26.42 -10.61 7.69
CA GLY A 53 25.61 -10.08 6.58
C GLY A 53 24.10 -10.23 6.77
N ALA A 54 23.49 -9.19 7.34
CA ALA A 54 22.17 -8.56 7.08
C ALA A 54 20.86 -9.34 6.75
N ASP A 55 20.82 -10.66 6.50
CA ASP A 55 19.55 -11.38 6.38
C ASP A 55 19.30 -12.28 7.59
N THR A 56 18.44 -11.77 8.47
CA THR A 56 18.03 -12.38 9.73
C THR A 56 16.61 -12.92 9.66
N SER A 57 16.01 -12.98 8.46
CA SER A 57 14.68 -13.55 8.30
C SER A 57 14.68 -15.03 8.68
N VAL A 58 13.89 -15.35 9.70
CA VAL A 58 13.69 -16.70 10.24
C VAL A 58 12.20 -16.88 10.55
N PHE A 59 11.75 -18.13 10.57
CA PHE A 59 10.38 -18.48 10.95
C PHE A 59 10.37 -19.50 12.09
N TRP A 60 9.37 -19.40 12.96
CA TRP A 60 9.11 -20.37 14.02
C TRP A 60 7.86 -21.18 13.66
N PRO A 61 7.99 -22.49 13.44
CA PRO A 61 6.84 -23.38 13.31
C PRO A 61 5.94 -23.30 14.55
N GLN A 62 4.64 -23.48 14.37
CA GLN A 62 3.68 -23.67 15.44
C GLN A 62 3.25 -25.14 15.49
N SER A 63 2.52 -25.52 16.54
CA SER A 63 2.12 -26.91 16.84
C SER A 63 1.25 -27.62 15.78
N ASN A 64 0.90 -26.92 14.69
CA ASN A 64 0.16 -27.42 13.53
C ASN A 64 0.81 -27.01 12.19
N SER A 65 2.09 -26.65 12.19
CA SER A 65 2.79 -26.29 10.96
C SER A 65 2.95 -27.49 10.05
N GLU A 66 2.70 -27.27 8.77
CA GLU A 66 2.92 -28.27 7.72
C GLU A 66 3.72 -27.66 6.58
N LEU A 67 4.69 -28.42 6.07
CA LEU A 67 5.37 -28.18 4.81
C LEU A 67 4.58 -28.86 3.68
N ARG A 68 4.16 -28.09 2.69
CA ARG A 68 3.39 -28.55 1.53
C ARG A 68 4.14 -28.26 0.25
N PHE A 69 4.14 -29.19 -0.69
CA PHE A 69 4.69 -28.98 -2.03
C PHE A 69 4.18 -30.07 -2.98
N TRP A 70 4.11 -29.77 -4.26
CA TRP A 70 3.92 -30.80 -5.28
C TRP A 70 5.26 -31.38 -5.71
N VAL A 71 5.30 -32.68 -5.97
CA VAL A 71 6.48 -33.36 -6.50
C VAL A 71 6.09 -34.31 -7.63
N ARG A 72 6.95 -34.41 -8.63
CA ARG A 72 6.87 -35.40 -9.71
C ARG A 72 8.26 -35.92 -10.00
N SER A 73 8.44 -37.22 -10.04
CA SER A 73 9.75 -37.83 -10.37
C SER A 73 9.64 -38.69 -11.62
N THR A 74 10.71 -38.79 -12.42
CA THR A 74 10.74 -39.73 -13.56
C THR A 74 10.77 -41.19 -13.14
N VAL A 75 10.92 -41.49 -11.84
CA VAL A 75 10.89 -42.84 -11.26
C VAL A 75 9.88 -42.91 -10.11
N GLY A 76 9.19 -44.04 -9.97
CA GLY A 76 8.32 -44.34 -8.83
C GLY A 76 9.10 -44.98 -7.68
N GLY A 77 8.50 -45.00 -6.49
CA GLY A 77 9.12 -45.54 -5.27
C GLY A 77 10.25 -44.69 -4.68
N MET A 78 10.43 -43.45 -5.15
CA MET A 78 11.50 -42.57 -4.66
C MET A 78 11.18 -42.05 -3.26
N GLN A 79 12.18 -42.06 -2.36
CA GLN A 79 12.11 -41.43 -1.04
C GLN A 79 12.91 -40.12 -1.04
N ILE A 80 12.32 -39.09 -0.43
CA ILE A 80 12.93 -37.78 -0.23
C ILE A 80 12.97 -37.53 1.27
N GLN A 81 14.17 -37.46 1.85
CA GLN A 81 14.35 -37.07 3.24
C GLN A 81 14.38 -35.54 3.32
N ILE A 82 13.64 -34.99 4.27
CA ILE A 82 13.55 -33.55 4.51
C ILE A 82 14.19 -33.25 5.85
N ASN A 83 15.22 -32.40 5.86
CA ASN A 83 15.91 -31.97 7.07
C ASN A 83 15.63 -30.49 7.35
N ALA A 84 15.45 -30.11 8.61
CA ALA A 84 15.32 -28.70 9.00
C ALA A 84 16.70 -28.03 9.08
N TYR A 85 16.71 -26.73 8.79
CA TYR A 85 17.89 -25.88 8.86
C TYR A 85 17.64 -24.68 9.77
N ALA A 86 18.43 -24.55 10.84
CA ALA A 86 18.36 -23.45 11.81
C ALA A 86 19.76 -23.00 12.19
N TYR A 87 19.96 -21.71 12.49
CA TYR A 87 21.27 -21.16 12.87
C TYR A 87 22.42 -21.54 11.92
N GLU A 88 22.13 -21.63 10.62
CA GLU A 88 23.13 -22.01 9.60
C GLU A 88 23.68 -23.42 9.76
N ARG A 89 22.90 -24.30 10.39
CA ARG A 89 23.23 -25.71 10.61
C ARG A 89 22.06 -26.60 10.27
N LEU A 90 22.37 -27.77 9.75
CA LEU A 90 21.41 -28.85 9.61
C LEU A 90 21.04 -29.34 11.01
N ILE A 91 19.75 -29.33 11.35
CA ILE A 91 19.25 -29.73 12.66
C ILE A 91 18.91 -31.22 12.69
N GLY A 92 18.48 -31.77 11.56
CA GLY A 92 18.13 -33.19 11.40
C GLY A 92 16.83 -33.40 10.65
N PRO A 93 16.42 -34.66 10.43
CA PRO A 93 15.25 -35.01 9.65
C PRO A 93 13.97 -34.54 10.35
N VAL A 94 13.11 -33.85 9.60
CA VAL A 94 11.73 -33.52 9.99
C VAL A 94 10.73 -34.48 9.36
N GLY A 95 11.14 -35.26 8.37
CA GLY A 95 10.35 -36.37 7.84
C GLY A 95 10.85 -36.86 6.49
N THR A 96 10.16 -37.86 5.96
CA THR A 96 10.44 -38.47 4.66
C THR A 96 9.17 -38.52 3.84
N VAL A 97 9.27 -38.18 2.56
CA VAL A 97 8.18 -38.17 1.60
C VAL A 97 8.44 -39.20 0.51
N SER A 98 7.42 -40.00 0.20
CA SER A 98 7.47 -41.01 -0.86
C SER A 98 6.77 -40.53 -2.14
N VAL A 99 7.41 -40.74 -3.29
CA VAL A 99 6.83 -40.55 -4.63
C VAL A 99 6.56 -41.93 -5.24
N PRO A 100 5.34 -42.49 -5.10
CA PRO A 100 5.07 -43.89 -5.39
C PRO A 100 4.98 -44.18 -6.89
N ALA A 101 4.53 -43.22 -7.70
CA ALA A 101 4.36 -43.38 -9.14
C ALA A 101 5.26 -42.43 -9.94
N ALA A 102 5.89 -42.95 -11.00
CA ALA A 102 6.66 -42.14 -11.95
C ALA A 102 5.74 -41.19 -12.74
N ASN A 103 6.28 -40.02 -13.09
CA ASN A 103 5.72 -39.00 -13.98
C ASN A 103 4.32 -38.46 -13.59
N ARG A 104 3.90 -38.64 -12.33
CA ARG A 104 2.67 -38.04 -11.79
C ARG A 104 3.01 -37.00 -10.73
N TRP A 105 2.31 -35.87 -10.79
CA TRP A 105 2.34 -34.87 -9.73
C TRP A 105 1.60 -35.41 -8.50
N GLN A 106 2.22 -35.26 -7.35
CA GLN A 106 1.68 -35.62 -6.05
C GLN A 106 1.83 -34.45 -5.10
N LEU A 107 0.75 -34.07 -4.43
CA LEU A 107 0.82 -33.16 -3.31
C LEU A 107 1.39 -33.89 -2.11
N CYS A 108 2.45 -33.33 -1.55
CA CYS A 108 3.07 -33.78 -0.32
C CYS A 108 2.72 -32.79 0.78
N VAL A 109 2.26 -33.32 1.91
CA VAL A 109 1.97 -32.58 3.14
C VAL A 109 2.76 -33.26 4.23
N LEU A 110 3.78 -32.59 4.75
CA LEU A 110 4.62 -33.07 5.84
C LEU A 110 4.35 -32.21 7.09
N PRO A 111 3.69 -32.76 8.13
CA PRO A 111 3.62 -32.11 9.42
C PRO A 111 5.02 -31.86 9.97
N ILE A 112 5.26 -30.64 10.45
CA ILE A 112 6.53 -30.27 11.06
C ILE A 112 6.49 -30.76 12.51
N PRO A 113 7.49 -31.54 12.97
CA PRO A 113 7.47 -32.10 14.31
C PRO A 113 7.70 -31.02 15.37
N ALA A 114 7.03 -31.18 16.52
CA ALA A 114 7.14 -30.25 17.64
C ALA A 114 8.57 -30.05 18.17
N SER A 115 9.49 -30.97 17.85
CA SER A 115 10.91 -30.86 18.19
C SER A 115 11.62 -29.66 17.56
N VAL A 116 11.02 -29.03 16.53
CA VAL A 116 11.59 -27.83 15.88
C VAL A 116 10.71 -26.58 16.04
N ASP A 117 9.59 -26.64 16.77
CA ASP A 117 8.67 -25.50 16.98
C ASP A 117 9.32 -24.31 17.70
N SER A 118 10.30 -24.58 18.57
CA SER A 118 11.04 -23.56 19.31
C SER A 118 12.25 -23.00 18.56
N LEU A 119 12.56 -23.54 17.37
CA LEU A 119 13.76 -23.16 16.62
C LEU A 119 13.46 -22.10 15.56
N PRO A 120 14.35 -21.11 15.38
CA PRO A 120 14.29 -20.17 14.27
C PRO A 120 14.79 -20.86 13.00
N LEU A 121 13.85 -21.44 12.25
CA LEU A 121 14.19 -22.11 10.99
C LEU A 121 14.48 -21.08 9.90
N LYS A 122 15.51 -21.37 9.10
CA LYS A 122 15.85 -20.65 7.86
C LYS A 122 15.31 -21.38 6.62
N GLY A 123 15.08 -22.68 6.70
CA GLY A 123 14.67 -23.47 5.54
C GLY A 123 14.73 -24.99 5.73
N PHE A 124 14.62 -25.70 4.62
CA PHE A 124 14.66 -27.16 4.56
C PHE A 124 15.67 -27.65 3.52
N GLU A 125 16.35 -28.75 3.83
CA GLU A 125 17.13 -29.53 2.88
C GLU A 125 16.32 -30.74 2.41
N PHE A 126 16.35 -31.00 1.12
CA PHE A 126 15.74 -32.17 0.49
C PHE A 126 16.86 -33.08 -0.03
N SER A 127 17.02 -34.23 0.61
CA SER A 127 18.01 -35.24 0.26
C SER A 127 17.34 -36.40 -0.47
N PHE A 128 17.92 -36.82 -1.59
CA PHE A 128 17.40 -37.92 -2.40
C PHE A 128 18.11 -39.23 -2.04
N GLY A 129 17.36 -40.34 -2.04
CA GLY A 129 17.94 -41.69 -1.94
C GLY A 129 18.81 -42.07 -3.15
N PRO A 130 19.31 -43.32 -3.25
CA PRO A 130 20.32 -43.73 -4.23
C PRO A 130 19.86 -43.74 -5.70
N VAL A 131 18.63 -43.31 -5.97
CA VAL A 131 18.03 -43.29 -7.30
C VAL A 131 18.44 -42.01 -8.01
N ARG A 132 18.69 -42.06 -9.33
CA ARG A 132 19.10 -40.90 -10.14
C ARG A 132 17.99 -40.37 -11.08
N PRO A 133 16.86 -39.86 -10.58
CA PRO A 133 15.77 -39.35 -11.43
C PRO A 133 15.95 -37.89 -11.83
N ILE A 134 15.06 -37.46 -12.73
CA ILE A 134 14.69 -36.05 -12.86
C ILE A 134 13.49 -35.83 -11.94
N VAL A 135 13.63 -34.91 -10.99
CA VAL A 135 12.58 -34.56 -10.04
C VAL A 135 12.11 -33.14 -10.33
N TYR A 136 10.79 -32.96 -10.29
CA TYR A 136 10.12 -31.67 -10.41
C TYR A 136 9.46 -31.36 -9.08
N PHE A 137 9.56 -30.12 -8.62
CA PHE A 137 8.84 -29.61 -7.47
C PHE A 137 8.01 -28.40 -7.84
N ASP A 138 6.88 -28.19 -7.18
CA ASP A 138 6.03 -27.02 -7.39
C ASP A 138 5.37 -26.56 -6.08
N ASP A 139 4.97 -25.29 -6.01
CA ASP A 139 4.12 -24.72 -4.94
C ASP A 139 4.57 -25.07 -3.51
N PHE A 140 5.82 -24.76 -3.14
CA PHE A 140 6.28 -24.87 -1.76
C PHE A 140 5.53 -23.91 -0.84
N LYS A 141 4.95 -24.44 0.23
CA LYS A 141 4.24 -23.69 1.27
C LYS A 141 4.62 -24.20 2.64
N ILE A 142 4.74 -23.30 3.61
CA ILE A 142 4.69 -23.66 5.03
C ILE A 142 3.50 -22.94 5.65
N THR A 143 2.77 -23.65 6.51
CA THR A 143 1.56 -23.15 7.17
C THR A 143 1.83 -22.84 8.63
N SER A 144 1.05 -21.90 9.19
CA SER A 144 1.02 -21.62 10.62
C SER A 144 2.39 -21.29 11.21
N VAL A 145 3.09 -20.30 10.64
CA VAL A 145 4.41 -19.86 11.14
C VAL A 145 4.33 -18.47 11.75
N ARG A 146 5.23 -18.19 12.69
CA ARG A 146 5.56 -16.82 13.12
C ARG A 146 6.81 -16.37 12.37
N MET A 147 6.74 -15.23 11.69
CA MET A 147 7.90 -14.63 11.00
C MET A 147 8.50 -13.51 11.83
N TYR A 148 9.82 -13.37 11.79
CA TYR A 148 10.52 -12.19 12.30
C TYR A 148 11.36 -11.61 11.17
N ALA A 149 11.04 -10.38 10.75
CA ALA A 149 11.91 -9.60 9.87
C ALA A 149 12.92 -8.90 10.78
N GLY A 150 14.20 -9.27 10.71
CA GLY A 150 15.20 -8.49 11.44
C GLY A 150 15.43 -7.13 10.78
N ASN A 151 15.91 -6.18 11.58
CA ASN A 151 15.91 -4.73 11.37
C ASN A 151 16.78 -4.20 10.21
N GLY A 152 17.09 -4.99 9.19
CA GLY A 152 17.79 -4.52 7.99
C GLY A 152 16.77 -4.21 6.92
N ASN A 153 16.52 -2.92 6.64
CA ASN A 153 15.75 -2.48 5.49
C ASN A 153 16.37 -3.12 4.22
N PRO A 154 15.73 -4.12 3.58
CA PRO A 154 16.29 -4.65 2.35
C PRO A 154 16.12 -3.56 1.31
N GLY A 155 17.23 -2.99 0.86
CA GLY A 155 17.24 -2.21 -0.38
C GLY A 155 16.56 -3.03 -1.48
N PRO A 156 15.81 -2.39 -2.39
CA PRO A 156 15.03 -3.12 -3.38
C PRO A 156 15.94 -4.11 -4.12
N PRO A 157 15.55 -5.39 -4.22
CA PRO A 157 16.31 -6.41 -4.95
C PRO A 157 16.68 -5.91 -6.34
N THR A 158 17.97 -5.87 -6.66
CA THR A 158 18.47 -5.44 -7.98
C THR A 158 18.22 -6.46 -9.10
N ASP A 159 17.55 -7.57 -8.81
CA ASP A 159 17.20 -8.62 -9.77
C ASP A 159 15.68 -8.90 -9.80
N PHE A 160 14.86 -7.87 -10.01
CA PHE A 160 13.48 -8.08 -10.46
C PHE A 160 13.47 -8.52 -11.93
N ASN A 161 14.01 -9.70 -12.23
CA ASN A 161 13.65 -10.43 -13.45
C ASN A 161 12.35 -11.20 -13.20
N VAL A 162 11.29 -10.46 -12.86
CA VAL A 162 9.94 -10.99 -13.02
C VAL A 162 9.74 -11.07 -14.52
N ALA A 163 10.03 -12.24 -15.09
CA ALA A 163 9.50 -12.59 -16.38
C ALA A 163 7.97 -12.55 -16.22
N MET A 164 7.39 -11.37 -16.45
CA MET A 164 5.94 -11.15 -16.53
C MET A 164 5.42 -12.26 -17.44
N ASP A 165 4.72 -13.24 -16.90
CA ASP A 165 4.29 -14.41 -17.67
C ASP A 165 2.90 -14.23 -18.28
N TYR A 166 2.39 -13.01 -18.18
CA TYR A 166 1.04 -12.63 -18.55
C TYR A 166 1.06 -11.25 -19.21
N ILE A 167 -0.01 -10.97 -19.95
CA ILE A 167 -0.26 -9.64 -20.49
C ILE A 167 -0.82 -8.75 -19.37
N ALA A 168 -0.22 -7.59 -19.16
CA ALA A 168 -0.76 -6.62 -18.21
C ALA A 168 -1.76 -5.71 -18.90
N ALA A 169 -3.01 -5.80 -18.46
CA ALA A 169 -4.12 -4.91 -18.79
C ALA A 169 -4.74 -4.42 -17.47
N SER A 170 -5.51 -3.33 -17.52
CA SER A 170 -6.26 -2.82 -16.36
C SER A 170 -7.17 -3.92 -15.82
N GLN A 171 -6.95 -4.35 -14.57
CA GLN A 171 -7.80 -5.36 -13.92
C GLN A 171 -9.15 -4.80 -13.48
N VAL A 172 -9.25 -3.47 -13.35
CA VAL A 172 -10.51 -2.75 -13.18
C VAL A 172 -11.28 -2.76 -14.50
N GLY A 173 -10.61 -2.35 -15.58
CA GLY A 173 -11.16 -2.29 -16.93
C GLY A 173 -10.99 -0.92 -17.60
N TYR A 174 -11.84 -0.67 -18.60
CA TYR A 174 -11.78 0.50 -19.48
C TYR A 174 -13.19 1.03 -19.81
N ALA A 175 -13.34 2.36 -19.91
CA ALA A 175 -14.54 2.95 -20.50
C ALA A 175 -14.58 2.75 -22.03
N PRO A 176 -15.75 2.65 -22.68
CA PRO A 176 -15.83 2.40 -24.13
C PRO A 176 -15.02 3.37 -24.99
N GLN A 177 -14.92 4.64 -24.61
CA GLN A 177 -14.24 5.68 -25.41
C GLN A 177 -12.86 6.08 -24.87
N MET A 178 -12.40 5.54 -23.73
CA MET A 178 -11.07 5.88 -23.24
C MET A 178 -9.97 5.21 -24.08
N PRO A 179 -8.74 5.76 -24.10
CA PRO A 179 -7.58 5.04 -24.59
C PRO A 179 -7.38 3.70 -23.84
N LYS A 180 -7.15 2.61 -24.57
CA LYS A 180 -7.03 1.26 -24.01
C LYS A 180 -5.74 0.61 -24.51
N GLN A 181 -4.84 0.37 -23.59
CA GLN A 181 -3.54 -0.24 -23.87
C GLN A 181 -3.28 -1.41 -22.94
N PHE A 182 -2.50 -2.36 -23.42
CA PHE A 182 -1.93 -3.45 -22.64
C PHE A 182 -0.43 -3.55 -22.90
N THR A 183 0.30 -4.17 -21.98
CA THR A 183 1.72 -4.48 -22.18
C THR A 183 1.95 -5.98 -22.20
N SER A 184 2.77 -6.42 -23.16
CA SER A 184 3.20 -7.80 -23.33
C SER A 184 4.69 -7.93 -23.02
N PRO A 185 5.10 -8.98 -22.29
CA PRO A 185 6.51 -9.31 -22.04
C PRO A 185 7.23 -9.85 -23.29
N VAL A 186 6.47 -10.25 -24.31
CA VAL A 186 6.97 -10.86 -25.54
C VAL A 186 6.47 -10.06 -26.73
N ASN A 187 7.30 -9.98 -27.77
CA ASN A 187 6.89 -9.37 -29.02
C ASN A 187 5.74 -10.18 -29.63
N PHE A 188 4.85 -9.52 -30.37
CA PHE A 188 3.70 -10.14 -31.02
C PHE A 188 3.41 -9.48 -32.36
N SER A 189 2.91 -10.24 -33.33
CA SER A 189 2.50 -9.71 -34.63
C SER A 189 1.01 -9.32 -34.67
N SER A 190 0.21 -9.88 -33.76
CA SER A 190 -1.22 -9.63 -33.62
C SER A 190 -1.67 -9.94 -32.19
N TYR A 191 -2.87 -9.48 -31.84
CA TYR A 191 -3.55 -9.85 -30.61
C TYR A 191 -5.04 -10.10 -30.85
N GLU A 192 -5.65 -10.82 -29.92
CA GLU A 192 -7.07 -11.15 -29.89
C GLU A 192 -7.72 -10.63 -28.61
N ILE A 193 -8.96 -10.17 -28.70
CA ILE A 193 -9.82 -9.99 -27.53
C ILE A 193 -10.85 -11.11 -27.52
N LEU A 194 -10.91 -11.83 -26.41
CA LEU A 194 -11.77 -12.99 -26.22
C LEU A 194 -12.85 -12.62 -25.20
N ARG A 195 -14.12 -12.89 -25.51
CA ARG A 195 -15.21 -12.74 -24.54
C ARG A 195 -15.02 -13.73 -23.39
N ALA A 196 -15.20 -13.27 -22.16
CA ALA A 196 -14.86 -14.08 -21.00
C ALA A 196 -15.79 -15.26 -20.75
N SER A 197 -17.05 -15.19 -21.19
CA SER A 197 -18.06 -16.23 -20.96
C SER A 197 -17.84 -17.50 -21.78
N ASP A 198 -17.29 -17.39 -22.98
CA ASP A 198 -17.22 -18.48 -23.97
C ASP A 198 -15.86 -18.55 -24.70
N SER A 199 -14.94 -17.63 -24.40
CA SER A 199 -13.64 -17.48 -25.08
C SER A 199 -13.75 -17.25 -26.59
N VAL A 200 -14.89 -16.78 -27.10
CA VAL A 200 -15.04 -16.39 -28.51
C VAL A 200 -14.20 -15.15 -28.79
N VAL A 201 -13.40 -15.19 -29.86
CA VAL A 201 -12.66 -14.02 -30.35
C VAL A 201 -13.66 -13.01 -30.90
N VAL A 202 -13.75 -11.84 -30.26
CA VAL A 202 -14.67 -10.76 -30.63
C VAL A 202 -13.97 -9.58 -31.31
N PHE A 203 -12.64 -9.54 -31.26
CA PHE A 203 -11.84 -8.52 -31.91
C PHE A 203 -10.42 -9.04 -32.18
N ARG A 204 -9.80 -8.53 -33.26
CA ARG A 204 -8.42 -8.81 -33.65
C ARG A 204 -7.71 -7.50 -33.93
N GLY A 205 -6.51 -7.34 -33.38
CA GLY A 205 -5.65 -6.19 -33.65
C GLY A 205 -4.25 -6.60 -34.12
N GLY A 206 -3.48 -5.60 -34.55
CA GLY A 206 -2.13 -5.78 -35.12
C GLY A 206 -1.03 -5.94 -34.07
N GLY A 207 0.21 -5.74 -34.49
CA GLY A 207 1.39 -5.77 -33.62
C GLY A 207 1.45 -4.60 -32.64
N PRO A 208 2.51 -4.52 -31.82
CA PRO A 208 2.67 -3.44 -30.86
C PRO A 208 2.81 -2.09 -31.55
N ILE A 209 2.19 -1.07 -30.94
CA ILE A 209 2.33 0.32 -31.38
C ILE A 209 3.67 0.94 -30.96
N ARG A 210 4.32 0.37 -29.94
CA ARG A 210 5.66 0.73 -29.47
C ARG A 210 6.24 -0.35 -28.56
N SER A 211 7.55 -0.30 -28.33
CA SER A 211 8.23 -1.05 -27.27
C SER A 211 8.87 -0.09 -26.26
N VAL A 212 8.98 -0.51 -25.00
CA VAL A 212 9.60 0.28 -23.93
C VAL A 212 10.60 -0.58 -23.19
N THR A 213 11.84 -0.12 -23.13
CA THR A 213 12.86 -0.71 -22.25
C THR A 213 12.91 0.09 -20.96
N SER A 214 12.73 -0.57 -19.81
CA SER A 214 12.71 0.10 -18.52
C SER A 214 13.71 -0.50 -17.55
N HIS A 215 14.60 0.34 -17.04
CA HIS A 215 15.55 -0.05 -16.00
C HIS A 215 14.87 -0.31 -14.65
N LEU A 216 13.63 0.16 -14.44
CA LEU A 216 12.84 -0.10 -13.24
C LEU A 216 12.44 -1.58 -13.08
N ILE A 217 12.48 -2.35 -14.17
CA ILE A 217 12.18 -3.79 -14.21
C ILE A 217 13.38 -4.61 -14.72
N GLY A 218 14.59 -4.21 -14.34
CA GLY A 218 15.81 -4.95 -14.70
C GLY A 218 16.23 -4.80 -16.17
N GLY A 219 15.81 -3.73 -16.85
CA GLY A 219 16.16 -3.47 -18.25
C GLY A 219 15.36 -4.29 -19.27
N ALA A 220 14.27 -4.92 -18.85
CA ALA A 220 13.39 -5.67 -19.74
C ALA A 220 12.66 -4.75 -20.75
N THR A 221 12.43 -5.27 -21.94
CA THR A 221 11.60 -4.64 -22.97
C THR A 221 10.17 -5.18 -22.90
N VAL A 222 9.19 -4.28 -22.83
CA VAL A 222 7.76 -4.59 -22.96
C VAL A 222 7.21 -4.03 -24.27
N TYR A 223 6.21 -4.72 -24.82
CA TYR A 223 5.57 -4.38 -26.09
C TYR A 223 4.15 -3.89 -25.82
N VAL A 224 3.80 -2.69 -26.28
CA VAL A 224 2.53 -2.04 -25.98
C VAL A 224 1.54 -2.29 -27.12
N GLY A 225 0.43 -2.95 -26.82
CA GLY A 225 -0.70 -3.06 -27.74
C GLY A 225 -1.76 -2.01 -27.44
N ASP A 226 -2.44 -1.54 -28.48
CA ASP A 226 -3.53 -0.57 -28.38
C ASP A 226 -4.79 -1.16 -29.01
N PHE A 227 -5.87 -1.20 -28.22
CA PHE A 227 -7.18 -1.70 -28.61
C PHE A 227 -8.28 -0.67 -28.37
N SER A 228 -7.93 0.62 -28.42
CA SER A 228 -8.85 1.72 -28.15
C SER A 228 -10.08 1.71 -29.05
N SER A 229 -9.95 1.23 -30.30
CA SER A 229 -11.05 1.10 -31.26
C SER A 229 -12.10 0.04 -30.89
N PHE A 230 -11.78 -0.88 -29.96
CA PHE A 230 -12.76 -1.83 -29.45
C PHE A 230 -13.56 -1.20 -28.29
N THR A 231 -14.85 -0.93 -28.56
CA THR A 231 -15.72 -0.17 -27.65
C THR A 231 -16.89 -0.98 -27.11
N ALA A 232 -17.07 -2.22 -27.57
CA ALA A 232 -18.20 -3.06 -27.17
C ALA A 232 -18.11 -3.38 -25.66
N PRO A 233 -19.19 -3.12 -24.89
CA PRO A 233 -19.20 -3.42 -23.46
C PRO A 233 -19.20 -4.92 -23.21
N GLY A 234 -18.60 -5.34 -22.09
CA GLY A 234 -18.54 -6.73 -21.68
C GLY A 234 -17.31 -7.07 -20.85
N ARG A 235 -17.10 -8.35 -20.60
CA ARG A 235 -15.93 -8.88 -19.88
C ARG A 235 -15.05 -9.66 -20.83
N PHE A 236 -13.75 -9.39 -20.84
CA PHE A 236 -12.84 -9.87 -21.88
C PHE A 236 -11.49 -10.30 -21.33
N TYR A 237 -10.76 -11.05 -22.15
CA TYR A 237 -9.33 -11.30 -22.03
C TYR A 237 -8.61 -10.76 -23.27
N ILE A 238 -7.33 -10.43 -23.13
CA ILE A 238 -6.43 -10.21 -24.27
C ILE A 238 -5.51 -11.43 -24.40
N SER A 239 -5.28 -11.88 -25.64
CA SER A 239 -4.22 -12.84 -25.95
C SER A 239 -3.29 -12.30 -27.04
N ALA A 240 -1.98 -12.42 -26.82
CA ALA A 240 -0.94 -11.97 -27.75
C ALA A 240 0.35 -12.74 -27.48
N GLY A 241 1.08 -13.13 -28.53
CA GLY A 241 2.41 -13.77 -28.38
C GLY A 241 2.42 -15.05 -27.52
N GLY A 242 1.32 -15.81 -27.51
CA GLY A 242 1.19 -17.00 -26.65
C GLY A 242 0.97 -16.70 -25.16
N LYS A 243 0.71 -15.44 -24.80
CA LYS A 243 0.36 -14.98 -23.45
C LYS A 243 -1.11 -14.55 -23.39
N ARG A 244 -1.63 -14.43 -22.17
CA ARG A 244 -3.00 -13.99 -21.89
C ARG A 244 -3.03 -13.04 -20.70
N SER A 245 -3.99 -12.11 -20.69
CA SER A 245 -4.25 -11.22 -19.55
C SER A 245 -5.14 -11.88 -18.50
N LEU A 246 -5.25 -11.24 -17.32
CA LEU A 246 -6.41 -11.43 -16.44
C LEU A 246 -7.68 -10.85 -17.10
N PRO A 247 -8.88 -11.28 -16.69
CA PRO A 247 -10.11 -10.74 -17.26
C PRO A 247 -10.33 -9.30 -16.81
N PHE A 248 -10.88 -8.48 -17.69
CA PHE A 248 -11.21 -7.08 -17.43
C PHE A 248 -12.56 -6.70 -18.03
N ASN A 249 -13.15 -5.61 -17.55
CA ASN A 249 -14.42 -5.10 -18.06
C ASN A 249 -14.21 -3.94 -19.04
N ILE A 250 -15.10 -3.83 -20.04
CA ILE A 250 -15.33 -2.59 -20.76
C ILE A 250 -16.76 -2.15 -20.44
N ASN A 251 -16.91 -1.02 -19.76
CA ASN A 251 -18.21 -0.47 -19.37
C ASN A 251 -18.14 1.03 -19.12
N VAL A 252 -19.23 1.76 -19.32
CA VAL A 252 -19.33 3.21 -19.08
C VAL A 252 -19.14 3.56 -17.60
N ASN A 253 -19.47 2.64 -16.69
CA ASN A 253 -19.40 2.80 -15.24
C ASN A 253 -18.23 2.00 -14.61
N VAL A 254 -17.18 1.70 -15.38
CA VAL A 254 -16.11 0.80 -14.95
C VAL A 254 -15.34 1.26 -13.70
N PHE A 255 -15.37 2.57 -13.41
CA PHE A 255 -14.69 3.18 -12.27
C PHE A 255 -15.58 3.45 -11.06
N ASP A 256 -16.91 3.31 -11.18
CA ASP A 256 -17.85 3.67 -10.12
C ASP A 256 -17.56 2.89 -8.82
N GLU A 257 -17.45 1.56 -8.91
CA GLU A 257 -17.15 0.72 -7.74
C GLU A 257 -15.73 0.94 -7.19
N PRO A 258 -14.65 0.96 -8.01
CA PRO A 258 -13.32 1.34 -7.52
C PRO A 258 -13.27 2.69 -6.81
N VAL A 259 -13.96 3.71 -7.33
CA VAL A 259 -14.02 5.04 -6.71
C VAL A 259 -14.77 4.97 -5.38
N ARG A 260 -15.91 4.27 -5.34
CA ARG A 260 -16.66 4.02 -4.10
C ARG A 260 -15.80 3.30 -3.06
N VAL A 261 -15.07 2.26 -3.44
CA VAL A 261 -14.15 1.54 -2.54
C VAL A 261 -13.04 2.46 -2.03
N ALA A 262 -12.48 3.31 -2.90
CA ALA A 262 -11.47 4.29 -2.50
C ALA A 262 -12.03 5.37 -1.55
N GLN A 263 -13.30 5.78 -1.71
CA GLN A 263 -13.97 6.67 -0.75
C GLN A 263 -14.21 5.97 0.60
N ARG A 264 -14.67 4.72 0.57
CA ARG A 264 -14.92 3.92 1.79
C ARG A 264 -13.66 3.60 2.58
N PHE A 265 -12.47 3.67 1.97
CA PHE A 265 -11.21 3.58 2.71
C PHE A 265 -11.16 4.59 3.86
N PHE A 266 -11.65 5.81 3.65
CA PHE A 266 -11.68 6.84 4.70
C PHE A 266 -12.57 6.44 5.87
N TYR A 267 -13.77 5.89 5.60
CA TYR A 267 -14.64 5.34 6.65
C TYR A 267 -13.89 4.31 7.51
N TYR A 268 -13.19 3.35 6.90
CA TYR A 268 -12.46 2.32 7.66
C TYR A 268 -11.22 2.84 8.39
N GLN A 269 -10.67 3.99 8.00
CA GLN A 269 -9.56 4.62 8.70
C GLN A 269 -10.01 5.61 9.78
N ARG A 270 -11.32 5.87 9.95
CA ARG A 270 -11.81 6.87 10.92
C ARG A 270 -11.28 6.58 12.33
N ALA A 271 -10.61 7.58 12.91
CA ALA A 271 -10.08 7.54 14.27
C ALA A 271 -11.13 8.01 15.29
N PHE A 272 -10.97 7.58 16.55
CA PHE A 272 -11.80 8.01 17.69
C PHE A 272 -13.29 7.71 17.49
N THR A 273 -13.60 6.60 16.83
CA THR A 273 -14.98 6.16 16.57
C THR A 273 -15.04 4.64 16.40
N ALA A 274 -16.23 4.08 16.54
CA ALA A 274 -16.48 2.68 16.19
C ALA A 274 -16.72 2.55 14.68
N ILE A 275 -16.32 1.41 14.13
CA ILE A 275 -16.72 0.95 12.79
C ILE A 275 -17.75 -0.16 12.98
N THR A 276 -18.97 0.07 12.50
CA THR A 276 -20.15 -0.73 12.85
C THR A 276 -20.98 -1.13 11.64
N MET A 277 -21.76 -2.20 11.80
CA MET A 277 -22.86 -2.53 10.88
C MET A 277 -24.01 -1.51 11.03
N PRO A 278 -24.76 -1.18 9.97
CA PRO A 278 -24.71 -1.77 8.62
C PRO A 278 -23.69 -1.13 7.67
N TYR A 279 -22.97 -0.10 8.12
CA TYR A 279 -22.06 0.67 7.26
C TYR A 279 -20.78 -0.09 6.92
N ALA A 280 -20.32 -0.97 7.81
CA ALA A 280 -19.23 -1.89 7.51
C ALA A 280 -19.67 -2.96 6.49
N GLU A 281 -18.78 -3.28 5.55
CA GLU A 281 -18.94 -4.33 4.55
C GLU A 281 -17.93 -5.44 4.80
N GLY A 282 -18.44 -6.63 5.10
CA GLY A 282 -17.62 -7.76 5.54
C GLY A 282 -17.36 -7.75 7.05
N PRO A 283 -16.35 -8.49 7.54
CA PRO A 283 -16.11 -8.67 8.97
C PRO A 283 -15.34 -7.49 9.63
N TRP A 284 -15.16 -6.38 8.90
CA TRP A 284 -14.29 -5.27 9.30
C TRP A 284 -15.03 -4.29 10.21
N VAL A 285 -15.18 -4.66 11.49
CA VAL A 285 -15.78 -3.84 12.55
C VAL A 285 -14.84 -3.72 13.74
N HIS A 286 -14.93 -2.62 14.49
CA HIS A 286 -14.22 -2.46 15.76
C HIS A 286 -14.95 -1.49 16.71
N PRO A 287 -14.79 -1.65 18.04
CA PRO A 287 -15.33 -0.72 19.01
C PRO A 287 -14.63 0.64 18.93
N SER A 288 -15.29 1.67 19.48
CA SER A 288 -14.72 3.01 19.56
C SER A 288 -13.52 3.07 20.50
N ASP A 289 -12.45 3.71 20.06
CA ASP A 289 -11.27 4.08 20.84
C ASP A 289 -11.32 5.54 21.34
N SER A 290 -12.44 6.25 21.16
CA SER A 290 -12.60 7.66 21.52
C SER A 290 -12.26 7.99 22.98
N MET A 291 -12.46 7.05 23.90
CA MET A 291 -12.10 7.20 25.32
C MET A 291 -10.58 7.32 25.58
N LYS A 292 -9.76 7.01 24.57
CA LYS A 292 -8.30 7.12 24.61
C LYS A 292 -7.81 8.44 24.02
N ALA A 293 -8.68 9.20 23.32
CA ALA A 293 -8.31 10.47 22.71
C ALA A 293 -7.98 11.54 23.77
N PRO A 294 -7.09 12.51 23.48
CA PRO A 294 -6.90 13.66 24.33
C PRO A 294 -8.19 14.47 24.49
N PRO A 295 -8.40 15.18 25.61
CA PRO A 295 -9.58 16.02 25.79
C PRO A 295 -9.80 17.00 24.63
N GLY A 296 -11.01 16.97 24.05
CA GLY A 296 -11.42 17.84 22.94
C GLY A 296 -11.05 17.33 21.54
N ILE A 297 -10.12 16.37 21.42
CA ILE A 297 -9.74 15.79 20.13
C ILE A 297 -10.77 14.76 19.68
N ARG A 298 -11.12 14.79 18.39
CA ARG A 298 -12.17 13.97 17.80
C ARG A 298 -11.94 13.77 16.30
N LYS A 299 -12.50 12.68 15.75
CA LYS A 299 -12.49 12.36 14.32
C LYS A 299 -11.08 12.29 13.71
N GLY A 300 -10.97 12.45 12.39
CA GLY A 300 -9.74 12.25 11.64
C GLY A 300 -9.57 10.80 11.22
N TRP A 301 -8.43 10.51 10.61
CA TRP A 301 -8.10 9.20 10.06
C TRP A 301 -6.75 8.76 10.59
N HIS A 302 -6.67 7.50 11.01
CA HIS A 302 -5.40 6.83 11.18
C HIS A 302 -4.64 6.90 9.83
N ASP A 303 -3.39 7.36 9.85
CA ASP A 303 -2.72 7.87 8.66
C ASP A 303 -2.30 6.77 7.68
N ALA A 304 -1.89 5.62 8.23
CA ALA A 304 -1.46 4.49 7.43
C ALA A 304 -1.82 3.18 8.10
N GLY A 305 -0.90 2.21 8.08
CA GLY A 305 -1.03 0.99 8.85
C GLY A 305 -0.87 1.21 10.36
N ASP A 306 -0.27 2.34 10.77
CA ASP A 306 -0.24 2.76 12.16
C ASP A 306 -1.40 3.68 12.53
N LEU A 307 -1.61 3.82 13.83
CA LEU A 307 -2.75 4.54 14.40
C LEU A 307 -2.47 6.02 14.70
N THR A 308 -1.35 6.58 14.23
CA THR A 308 -1.10 8.03 14.38
C THR A 308 -1.91 8.82 13.37
N VAL A 309 -2.37 10.00 13.77
CA VAL A 309 -3.02 11.00 12.90
C VAL A 309 -2.05 12.16 12.70
N TYR A 310 -1.44 12.25 11.51
CA TYR A 310 -0.46 13.28 11.17
C TYR A 310 -1.12 14.46 10.45
N PHE A 311 -0.83 15.68 10.91
CA PHE A 311 -1.38 16.87 10.25
C PHE A 311 -0.92 17.08 8.79
N PRO A 312 0.36 16.88 8.41
CA PRO A 312 0.78 17.15 7.04
C PRO A 312 0.04 16.32 5.99
N THR A 313 -0.13 15.02 6.22
CA THR A 313 -0.89 14.12 5.35
C THR A 313 -2.38 14.41 5.41
N MET A 314 -2.95 14.62 6.61
CA MET A 314 -4.35 15.02 6.80
C MET A 314 -4.72 16.23 5.94
N ALA A 315 -3.92 17.30 5.98
CA ALA A 315 -4.17 18.52 5.21
C ALA A 315 -4.17 18.26 3.69
N GLN A 316 -3.24 17.43 3.19
CA GLN A 316 -3.19 17.09 1.77
C GLN A 316 -4.34 16.18 1.34
N THR A 317 -4.70 15.21 2.18
CA THR A 317 -5.85 14.33 1.94
C THR A 317 -7.14 15.14 1.85
N ILE A 318 -7.39 16.04 2.81
CA ILE A 318 -8.53 16.95 2.78
C ILE A 318 -8.51 17.79 1.50
N TRP A 319 -7.37 18.39 1.16
CA TRP A 319 -7.22 19.14 -0.08
C TRP A 319 -7.66 18.33 -1.30
N TRP A 320 -7.18 17.09 -1.46
CA TRP A 320 -7.53 16.25 -2.60
C TRP A 320 -9.00 15.80 -2.59
N LEU A 321 -9.63 15.60 -1.44
CA LEU A 321 -11.06 15.34 -1.35
C LEU A 321 -11.88 16.56 -1.80
N LEU A 322 -11.52 17.76 -1.35
CA LEU A 322 -12.15 19.02 -1.77
C LEU A 322 -11.92 19.29 -3.26
N GLU A 323 -10.72 19.08 -3.77
CA GLU A 323 -10.43 19.22 -5.21
C GLU A 323 -11.16 18.18 -6.06
N SER A 324 -11.29 16.94 -5.58
CA SER A 324 -12.08 15.92 -6.26
C SER A 324 -13.54 16.38 -6.42
N TRP A 325 -14.09 17.00 -5.38
CA TRP A 325 -15.38 17.66 -5.47
C TRP A 325 -15.39 18.83 -6.46
N MET A 326 -14.43 19.74 -6.35
CA MET A 326 -14.42 20.96 -7.14
C MET A 326 -14.16 20.75 -8.63
N ASP A 327 -13.42 19.70 -9.00
CA ASP A 327 -13.09 19.40 -10.40
C ASP A 327 -14.08 18.41 -11.05
N PHE A 328 -14.64 17.46 -10.28
CA PHE A 328 -15.45 16.37 -10.83
C PHE A 328 -16.88 16.28 -10.28
N GLN A 329 -17.18 16.96 -9.17
CA GLN A 329 -18.47 16.94 -8.50
C GLN A 329 -19.08 15.53 -8.38
N PRO A 330 -18.41 14.55 -7.73
CA PRO A 330 -18.99 13.24 -7.54
C PRO A 330 -20.15 13.33 -6.52
N PHE A 331 -21.36 13.57 -7.02
CA PHE A 331 -22.60 13.78 -6.23
C PHE A 331 -23.10 12.53 -5.49
N ASN A 332 -22.30 11.45 -5.42
CA ASN A 332 -22.73 10.23 -4.77
C ASN A 332 -22.87 10.47 -3.25
N ASP A 333 -24.06 10.23 -2.73
CA ASP A 333 -24.48 10.32 -1.32
C ASP A 333 -25.01 8.93 -0.87
N SER A 334 -24.38 7.86 -1.37
CA SER A 334 -24.79 6.47 -1.17
C SER A 334 -23.63 5.47 -1.18
N THR A 335 -22.45 5.91 -0.75
CA THR A 335 -21.25 5.09 -0.57
C THR A 335 -21.34 4.17 0.65
N ASN A 336 -22.42 4.25 1.44
CA ASN A 336 -22.73 3.43 2.62
C ASN A 336 -21.85 3.78 3.84
N ILE A 337 -21.77 5.06 4.16
CA ILE A 337 -21.22 5.60 5.41
C ILE A 337 -22.36 6.12 6.31
N PRO A 338 -22.12 6.39 7.61
CA PRO A 338 -23.16 6.87 8.51
C PRO A 338 -23.91 8.12 8.04
N GLU A 339 -23.20 8.98 7.31
CA GLU A 339 -23.70 10.24 6.77
C GLU A 339 -24.48 10.09 5.46
N SER A 340 -24.42 8.94 4.77
CA SER A 340 -25.07 8.77 3.47
C SER A 340 -26.58 9.00 3.52
N GLY A 341 -27.07 9.77 2.55
CA GLY A 341 -28.45 10.23 2.40
C GLY A 341 -28.75 11.54 3.14
N ASN A 342 -27.74 12.27 3.62
CA ASN A 342 -27.92 13.53 4.33
C ASN A 342 -28.05 14.76 3.39
N GLY A 343 -27.93 14.57 2.07
CA GLY A 343 -27.96 15.63 1.06
C GLY A 343 -26.61 16.31 0.82
N ILE A 344 -25.54 15.81 1.43
CA ILE A 344 -24.14 16.19 1.20
C ILE A 344 -23.48 15.02 0.44
N PRO A 345 -22.72 15.27 -0.63
CA PRO A 345 -21.95 14.22 -1.28
C PRO A 345 -21.01 13.54 -0.28
N ASP A 346 -20.97 12.20 -0.23
CA ASP A 346 -20.21 11.47 0.78
C ASP A 346 -18.69 11.77 0.75
N VAL A 347 -18.17 12.20 -0.42
CA VAL A 347 -16.77 12.66 -0.53
C VAL A 347 -16.51 13.89 0.37
N LEU A 348 -17.52 14.75 0.51
CA LEU A 348 -17.49 15.92 1.38
C LEU A 348 -17.80 15.54 2.82
N ASP A 349 -18.64 14.54 3.09
CA ASP A 349 -18.79 14.02 4.46
C ASP A 349 -17.49 13.46 5.01
N GLU A 350 -16.73 12.70 4.20
CA GLU A 350 -15.39 12.28 4.57
C GLU A 350 -14.45 13.49 4.71
N ALA A 351 -14.45 14.45 3.77
CA ALA A 351 -13.64 15.67 3.94
C ALA A 351 -13.95 16.41 5.25
N ARG A 352 -15.24 16.50 5.63
CA ARG A 352 -15.71 17.07 6.90
C ARG A 352 -15.19 16.28 8.10
N TRP A 353 -15.14 14.96 8.01
CA TRP A 353 -14.58 14.11 9.06
C TRP A 353 -13.12 14.48 9.39
N GLY A 354 -12.28 14.66 8.36
CA GLY A 354 -10.91 15.13 8.52
C GLY A 354 -10.83 16.59 9.02
N LEU A 355 -11.64 17.49 8.46
CA LEU A 355 -11.69 18.90 8.86
C LEU A 355 -12.08 19.10 10.32
N GLU A 356 -12.96 18.26 10.85
CA GLU A 356 -13.36 18.31 12.25
C GLU A 356 -12.24 17.88 13.22
N TRP A 357 -11.34 17.00 12.77
CA TRP A 357 -10.08 16.77 13.50
C TRP A 357 -9.19 17.99 13.44
N VAL A 358 -9.01 18.61 12.25
CA VAL A 358 -8.22 19.84 12.10
C VAL A 358 -8.73 20.94 13.04
N LEU A 359 -10.05 21.17 13.09
CA LEU A 359 -10.67 22.13 14.01
C LEU A 359 -10.39 21.79 15.48
N SER A 360 -10.43 20.51 15.85
CA SER A 360 -10.12 20.08 17.23
C SER A 360 -8.66 20.27 17.64
N MET A 361 -7.76 20.37 16.65
CA MET A 361 -6.33 20.60 16.87
C MET A 361 -6.00 22.08 17.11
N GLN A 362 -6.94 23.02 16.96
CA GLN A 362 -6.72 24.43 17.29
C GLN A 362 -6.73 24.63 18.82
N ASP A 363 -5.76 25.36 19.35
CA ASP A 363 -5.77 25.76 20.75
C ASP A 363 -6.30 27.19 20.96
N SER A 364 -6.40 27.60 22.22
CA SER A 364 -6.96 28.92 22.59
C SER A 364 -6.14 30.12 22.11
N SER A 365 -4.90 29.91 21.65
CA SER A 365 -4.09 30.98 21.04
C SER A 365 -4.44 31.20 19.57
N GLY A 366 -5.15 30.26 18.94
CA GLY A 366 -5.45 30.24 17.50
C GLY A 366 -4.47 29.38 16.69
N GLY A 367 -3.35 28.95 17.28
CA GLY A 367 -2.40 28.03 16.67
C GLY A 367 -2.91 26.59 16.65
N PHE A 368 -2.42 25.78 15.72
CA PHE A 368 -2.85 24.38 15.57
C PHE A 368 -1.77 23.42 16.02
N TRP A 369 -2.12 22.34 16.70
CA TRP A 369 -1.23 21.24 17.06
C TRP A 369 -0.88 20.37 15.84
N GLY A 370 0.22 19.61 15.92
CA GLY A 370 0.82 18.97 14.76
C GLY A 370 0.46 17.51 14.55
N ASN A 371 0.21 16.69 15.58
CA ASN A 371 -0.27 15.32 15.40
C ASN A 371 -1.08 14.83 16.62
N THR A 372 -1.80 13.72 16.45
CA THR A 372 -2.34 12.91 17.56
C THR A 372 -1.79 11.49 17.45
N CYS A 373 -1.10 11.00 18.47
CA CYS A 373 -0.33 9.74 18.44
C CYS A 373 -0.53 8.95 19.74
N ALA A 374 -0.43 7.63 19.70
CA ALA A 374 -0.53 6.82 20.91
C ALA A 374 0.76 6.87 21.74
N GLU A 375 0.62 6.93 23.06
CA GLU A 375 1.69 7.02 24.06
C GLU A 375 2.47 5.70 24.16
N GLY A 376 3.81 5.73 24.05
CA GLY A 376 4.68 4.56 24.20
C GLY A 376 4.77 3.67 22.94
N GLY A 377 5.86 2.89 22.81
CA GLY A 377 6.25 2.30 21.52
C GLY A 377 6.87 3.35 20.60
N ASN A 378 7.57 2.96 19.53
CA ASN A 378 8.20 3.92 18.61
C ASN A 378 7.16 4.71 17.77
N GLY A 379 6.06 5.21 18.35
CA GLY A 379 4.97 5.92 17.67
C GLY A 379 4.07 5.05 16.77
N TYR A 380 4.40 3.76 16.58
CA TYR A 380 3.70 2.90 15.63
C TYR A 380 2.96 1.76 16.34
N TYR A 381 1.67 1.97 16.59
CA TYR A 381 0.72 0.89 16.89
C TYR A 381 0.08 0.43 15.60
N TYR A 382 0.13 -0.87 15.32
CA TYR A 382 -0.46 -1.48 14.12
C TYR A 382 -1.66 -2.34 14.47
N GLY A 383 -2.59 -2.49 13.51
CA GLY A 383 -3.75 -3.38 13.63
C GLY A 383 -5.00 -2.64 14.12
N THR A 384 -5.96 -3.40 14.66
CA THR A 384 -7.26 -2.85 15.07
C THR A 384 -7.15 -2.04 16.36
N SER A 385 -7.50 -0.75 16.29
CA SER A 385 -7.62 0.08 17.49
C SER A 385 -8.85 -0.35 18.29
N THR A 386 -8.63 -0.71 19.56
CA THR A 386 -9.70 -0.99 20.51
C THR A 386 -9.32 -0.37 21.86
N PRO A 387 -10.30 -0.05 22.73
CA PRO A 387 -10.01 0.45 24.08
C PRO A 387 -9.00 -0.36 24.90
N ASN A 388 -8.86 -1.66 24.59
CA ASN A 388 -8.02 -2.58 25.33
C ASN A 388 -6.68 -2.88 24.64
N THR A 389 -6.52 -2.50 23.37
CA THR A 389 -5.31 -2.79 22.57
C THR A 389 -4.42 -1.58 22.35
N ILE A 390 -4.91 -0.37 22.63
CA ILE A 390 -4.15 0.86 22.48
C ILE A 390 -3.97 1.64 23.80
N ASN A 391 -2.80 2.27 23.91
CA ASN A 391 -2.50 3.24 24.95
C ASN A 391 -3.31 4.54 24.73
N TYR A 392 -3.22 5.46 25.70
CA TYR A 392 -3.80 6.78 25.52
C TYR A 392 -3.09 7.53 24.39
N TYR A 393 -3.83 8.38 23.70
CA TYR A 393 -3.27 9.26 22.70
C TYR A 393 -2.84 10.58 23.31
N LEU A 394 -1.82 11.21 22.72
CA LEU A 394 -1.28 12.51 23.07
C LEU A 394 -1.39 13.45 21.87
N ARG A 395 -1.54 14.74 22.14
CA ARG A 395 -1.21 15.76 21.16
C ARG A 395 0.30 15.89 21.12
N SER A 396 0.90 15.71 19.95
CA SER A 396 2.33 15.94 19.75
C SER A 396 2.55 17.07 18.75
N VAL A 397 3.74 17.65 18.80
CA VAL A 397 4.15 18.83 18.04
C VAL A 397 3.28 20.06 18.40
N PRO A 398 3.79 21.00 19.19
CA PRO A 398 3.04 22.19 19.57
C PRO A 398 2.74 23.07 18.34
N PRO A 399 1.87 24.08 18.48
CA PRO A 399 1.65 25.05 17.42
C PRO A 399 2.93 25.63 16.85
N ARG A 400 3.03 25.55 15.52
CA ARG A 400 4.10 26.11 14.71
C ARG A 400 3.53 26.67 13.43
N VAL A 401 4.35 27.42 12.70
CA VAL A 401 3.92 28.10 11.47
C VAL A 401 3.48 27.09 10.40
N GLN A 402 4.18 25.96 10.24
CA GLN A 402 3.93 25.03 9.14
C GLN A 402 2.55 24.37 9.21
N ASN A 403 2.19 23.77 10.35
CA ASN A 403 0.88 23.14 10.53
C ASN A 403 -0.23 24.18 10.67
N THR A 404 -0.01 25.30 11.35
CA THR A 404 -1.00 26.38 11.42
C THR A 404 -1.31 26.97 10.04
N ALA A 405 -0.31 27.12 9.17
CA ALA A 405 -0.51 27.60 7.80
C ALA A 405 -1.27 26.58 6.95
N LYS A 406 -0.93 25.29 7.03
CA LYS A 406 -1.70 24.23 6.35
C LYS A 406 -3.14 24.16 6.85
N ALA A 407 -3.36 24.27 8.17
CA ALA A 407 -4.69 24.31 8.79
C ALA A 407 -5.52 25.47 8.24
N THR A 408 -4.93 26.66 8.27
CA THR A 408 -5.51 27.89 7.73
C THR A 408 -5.91 27.70 6.28
N ALA A 409 -5.04 27.11 5.46
CA ALA A 409 -5.29 26.91 4.04
C ALA A 409 -6.48 25.95 3.79
N VAL A 410 -6.49 24.77 4.43
CA VAL A 410 -7.56 23.79 4.20
C VAL A 410 -8.90 24.24 4.78
N LEU A 411 -8.91 24.93 5.91
CA LEU A 411 -10.13 25.46 6.53
C LEU A 411 -10.70 26.63 5.72
N ALA A 412 -9.86 27.57 5.27
CA ALA A 412 -10.32 28.66 4.41
C ALA A 412 -10.88 28.11 3.09
N TYR A 413 -10.23 27.12 2.49
CA TYR A 413 -10.75 26.50 1.27
C TYR A 413 -12.06 25.75 1.52
N ALA A 414 -12.13 24.94 2.59
CA ALA A 414 -13.35 24.24 2.99
C ALA A 414 -14.53 25.20 3.20
N SER A 415 -14.30 26.39 3.75
CA SER A 415 -15.38 27.38 3.92
C SER A 415 -16.11 27.70 2.62
N LYS A 416 -15.39 27.76 1.49
CA LYS A 416 -15.99 28.00 0.17
C LYS A 416 -16.69 26.77 -0.38
N VAL A 417 -16.10 25.59 -0.20
CA VAL A 417 -16.65 24.33 -0.69
C VAL A 417 -17.94 23.96 0.04
N PHE A 418 -17.99 24.17 1.37
CA PHE A 418 -19.13 23.82 2.21
C PHE A 418 -20.21 24.89 2.30
N ALA A 419 -19.95 26.13 1.88
CA ALA A 419 -20.95 27.21 1.91
C ALA A 419 -22.35 26.84 1.33
N PRO A 420 -22.46 26.12 0.19
CA PRO A 420 -23.76 25.71 -0.34
C PRO A 420 -24.41 24.51 0.38
N PHE A 421 -23.67 23.80 1.24
CA PHE A 421 -24.14 22.58 1.91
C PHE A 421 -24.43 22.80 3.40
N ASP A 422 -23.54 23.50 4.09
CA ASP A 422 -23.62 23.78 5.52
C ASP A 422 -22.94 25.13 5.80
N SER A 423 -23.72 26.20 5.76
CA SER A 423 -23.20 27.57 5.94
C SER A 423 -22.67 27.82 7.35
N VAL A 424 -23.14 27.07 8.35
CA VAL A 424 -22.67 27.19 9.74
C VAL A 424 -21.28 26.57 9.87
N PHE A 425 -21.09 25.35 9.32
CA PHE A 425 -19.78 24.71 9.28
C PHE A 425 -18.79 25.52 8.43
N ALA A 426 -19.23 26.05 7.28
CA ALA A 426 -18.42 26.93 6.45
C ALA A 426 -17.91 28.16 7.23
N ALA A 427 -18.80 28.84 7.97
CA ALA A 427 -18.43 29.99 8.81
C ALA A 427 -17.46 29.60 9.94
N GLN A 428 -17.65 28.42 10.55
CA GLN A 428 -16.73 27.88 11.56
C GLN A 428 -15.33 27.65 10.99
N CYS A 429 -15.23 27.05 9.81
CA CYS A 429 -13.96 26.84 9.12
C CYS A 429 -13.27 28.18 8.81
N LEU A 430 -14.00 29.17 8.28
CA LEU A 430 -13.41 30.47 7.96
C LEU A 430 -12.89 31.19 9.23
N SER A 431 -13.68 31.22 10.29
CA SER A 431 -13.29 31.86 11.55
C SER A 431 -12.03 31.21 12.15
N ALA A 432 -11.95 29.87 12.13
CA ALA A 432 -10.77 29.15 12.60
C ALA A 432 -9.54 29.43 11.72
N ALA A 433 -9.72 29.56 10.40
CA ALA A 433 -8.65 29.92 9.48
C ALA A 433 -8.10 31.33 9.73
N GLU A 434 -8.97 32.33 9.93
CA GLU A 434 -8.56 33.71 10.24
C GLU A 434 -7.81 33.79 11.58
N ALA A 435 -8.25 33.03 12.59
CA ALA A 435 -7.54 32.90 13.85
C ALA A 435 -6.15 32.23 13.69
N GLY A 436 -6.06 31.19 12.87
CA GLY A 436 -4.78 30.57 12.51
C GLY A 436 -3.83 31.55 11.82
N TRP A 437 -4.34 32.34 10.87
CA TRP A 437 -3.54 33.37 10.21
C TRP A 437 -3.04 34.44 11.20
N SER A 438 -3.91 34.89 12.09
CA SER A 438 -3.56 35.86 13.14
C SER A 438 -2.45 35.32 14.05
N TRP A 439 -2.52 34.03 14.41
CA TRP A 439 -1.49 33.37 15.18
C TRP A 439 -0.14 33.32 14.44
N ILE A 440 -0.13 33.01 13.14
CA ILE A 440 1.10 32.98 12.31
C ILE A 440 1.80 34.33 12.31
N MET A 441 1.02 35.42 12.23
CA MET A 441 1.55 36.78 12.23
C MET A 441 2.16 37.19 13.57
N LEU A 442 1.61 36.69 14.68
CA LEU A 442 2.12 36.93 16.02
C LEU A 442 3.31 36.03 16.38
N ASN A 443 3.45 34.87 15.74
CA ASN A 443 4.46 33.85 16.07
C ASN A 443 5.35 33.47 14.87
N PRO A 444 5.95 34.44 14.14
CA PRO A 444 6.62 34.17 12.86
C PRO A 444 7.86 33.27 12.96
N THR A 445 8.45 33.12 14.14
CA THR A 445 9.66 32.34 14.41
C THR A 445 9.38 30.98 15.04
N GLN A 446 8.13 30.64 15.35
CA GLN A 446 7.78 29.32 15.90
C GLN A 446 7.72 28.26 14.80
N THR A 447 8.88 27.71 14.44
CA THR A 447 9.03 26.80 13.30
C THR A 447 9.61 25.42 13.65
N ASN A 448 10.05 25.23 14.89
CA ASN A 448 10.80 24.05 15.31
C ASN A 448 9.94 22.77 15.35
N ASP A 449 10.56 21.65 15.00
CA ASP A 449 10.00 20.29 15.04
C ASP A 449 10.16 19.71 16.45
N THR A 450 9.65 20.40 17.47
CA THR A 450 9.79 19.94 18.87
C THR A 450 8.74 18.88 19.16
N ASP A 451 9.17 17.68 19.57
CA ASP A 451 8.25 16.65 20.08
C ASP A 451 7.95 16.88 21.56
N PHE A 452 6.70 16.60 21.94
CA PHE A 452 6.33 16.34 23.32
C PHE A 452 5.75 14.92 23.36
N GLY A 453 6.52 13.95 23.88
CA GLY A 453 5.94 12.69 24.38
C GLY A 453 6.20 11.39 23.60
N ASN A 454 7.42 11.14 23.11
CA ASN A 454 7.81 9.86 22.48
C ASN A 454 6.99 9.50 21.23
N CYS A 455 6.45 10.50 20.54
CA CYS A 455 5.77 10.29 19.27
C CYS A 455 6.75 10.53 18.12
N ASN A 456 6.72 9.69 17.10
CA ASN A 456 7.51 9.99 15.92
C ASN A 456 6.99 11.27 15.28
N VAL A 457 7.86 12.27 15.19
CA VAL A 457 7.55 13.51 14.50
C VAL A 457 7.70 13.28 13.01
N TYR A 458 6.61 13.45 12.27
CA TYR A 458 6.72 13.67 10.83
C TYR A 458 7.36 15.04 10.59
N SER A 459 8.68 15.05 10.40
CA SER A 459 9.40 16.30 10.19
C SER A 459 8.89 16.98 8.93
N GLN A 460 8.43 18.22 9.08
CA GLN A 460 8.03 19.05 7.93
C GLN A 460 9.17 19.98 7.49
N GLY A 461 10.33 19.88 8.15
CA GLY A 461 11.49 20.72 7.93
C GLY A 461 11.32 22.12 8.49
N THR A 462 12.43 22.69 8.94
CA THR A 462 12.56 24.11 9.33
C THR A 462 13.07 24.97 8.17
N ASP A 463 13.08 24.42 6.95
CA ASP A 463 13.53 25.11 5.74
C ASP A 463 12.62 26.34 5.48
N PRO A 464 13.20 27.55 5.41
CA PRO A 464 12.44 28.77 5.12
C PRO A 464 11.58 28.68 3.86
N SER A 465 12.02 27.93 2.83
CA SER A 465 11.26 27.77 1.58
C SER A 465 9.96 26.98 1.78
N LEU A 466 9.99 25.92 2.61
CA LEU A 466 8.81 25.14 2.94
C LEU A 466 7.83 25.96 3.78
N ILE A 467 8.35 26.70 4.77
CA ILE A 467 7.55 27.61 5.60
C ILE A 467 6.87 28.67 4.73
N GLN A 468 7.61 29.30 3.83
CA GLN A 468 7.09 30.32 2.91
C GLN A 468 6.02 29.74 1.98
N SER A 469 6.27 28.56 1.41
CA SER A 469 5.30 27.84 0.58
C SER A 469 3.98 27.53 1.31
N ASN A 470 4.04 27.13 2.58
CA ASN A 470 2.84 26.89 3.39
C ASN A 470 2.08 28.18 3.71
N LYS A 471 2.78 29.28 4.02
CA LYS A 471 2.15 30.61 4.19
C LYS A 471 1.51 31.10 2.89
N GLN A 472 2.15 30.86 1.75
CA GLN A 472 1.63 31.22 0.44
C GLN A 472 0.32 30.48 0.15
N TRP A 473 0.22 29.19 0.49
CA TRP A 473 -1.01 28.42 0.38
C TRP A 473 -2.14 28.98 1.26
N ALA A 474 -1.83 29.31 2.51
CA ALA A 474 -2.79 29.94 3.43
C ALA A 474 -3.30 31.29 2.91
N ALA A 475 -2.41 32.14 2.38
CA ALA A 475 -2.77 33.42 1.79
C ALA A 475 -3.68 33.25 0.57
N ALA A 476 -3.35 32.33 -0.36
CA ALA A 476 -4.21 32.04 -1.51
C ALA A 476 -5.60 31.54 -1.09
N ALA A 477 -5.66 30.66 -0.09
CA ALA A 477 -6.93 30.13 0.41
C ALA A 477 -7.79 31.20 1.10
N LEU A 478 -7.18 32.08 1.89
CA LEU A 478 -7.90 33.19 2.52
C LEU A 478 -8.34 34.24 1.51
N LEU A 479 -7.54 34.50 0.47
CA LEU A 479 -7.95 35.34 -0.66
C LEU A 479 -9.19 34.74 -1.34
N TYR A 480 -9.14 33.44 -1.69
CA TYR A 480 -10.26 32.74 -2.32
C TYR A 480 -11.52 32.72 -1.41
N ALA A 481 -11.31 32.61 -0.10
CA ALA A 481 -12.39 32.57 0.88
C ALA A 481 -13.08 33.93 1.07
N THR A 482 -12.30 35.00 1.17
CA THR A 482 -12.76 36.31 1.66
C THR A 482 -12.84 37.40 0.58
N GLY A 483 -12.10 37.25 -0.53
CA GLY A 483 -11.90 38.31 -1.52
C GLY A 483 -11.07 39.49 -1.00
N ASN A 484 -10.45 39.39 0.18
CA ASN A 484 -9.71 40.50 0.78
C ASN A 484 -8.35 40.69 0.09
N ALA A 485 -8.16 41.86 -0.53
CA ALA A 485 -6.94 42.24 -1.26
C ALA A 485 -5.65 42.25 -0.40
N TYR A 486 -5.77 42.26 0.94
CA TYR A 486 -4.63 42.02 1.82
C TYR A 486 -3.94 40.69 1.48
N TYR A 487 -4.71 39.61 1.30
CA TYR A 487 -4.17 38.28 1.03
C TYR A 487 -3.57 38.15 -0.37
N ASP A 488 -4.05 38.94 -1.34
CA ASP A 488 -3.47 39.07 -2.67
C ASP A 488 -2.05 39.65 -2.61
N THR A 489 -1.89 40.76 -1.89
CA THR A 489 -0.58 41.37 -1.65
C THR A 489 0.36 40.40 -0.94
N LEU A 490 -0.15 39.66 0.05
CA LEU A 490 0.64 38.66 0.75
C LEU A 490 1.05 37.51 -0.15
N PHE A 491 0.14 36.96 -0.95
CA PHE A 491 0.45 35.89 -1.90
C PHE A 491 1.62 36.28 -2.80
N HIS A 492 1.60 37.49 -3.35
CA HIS A 492 2.68 38.02 -4.18
C HIS A 492 4.00 38.17 -3.42
N SER A 493 3.98 38.69 -2.19
CA SER A 493 5.19 38.80 -1.36
C SER A 493 5.78 37.45 -0.95
N LEU A 494 4.94 36.42 -0.82
CA LEU A 494 5.32 35.07 -0.43
C LEU A 494 5.65 34.20 -1.65
N TYR A 495 5.43 34.68 -2.87
CA TYR A 495 5.52 33.89 -4.09
C TYR A 495 6.90 33.26 -4.27
N GLN A 496 6.89 31.95 -4.53
CA GLN A 496 8.05 31.20 -4.98
C GLN A 496 7.73 30.49 -6.31
N PRO A 497 8.74 30.27 -7.18
CA PRO A 497 8.53 29.47 -8.38
C PRO A 497 7.94 28.10 -8.02
N ILE A 498 6.81 27.77 -8.67
CA ILE A 498 6.09 26.53 -8.42
C ILE A 498 6.98 25.37 -8.87
N VAL A 499 7.32 24.50 -7.92
CA VAL A 499 7.96 23.21 -8.21
C VAL A 499 6.94 22.14 -7.85
N TRP A 500 6.35 21.53 -8.88
CA TRP A 500 5.35 20.48 -8.74
C TRP A 500 6.01 19.17 -8.28
N ILE A 501 6.43 19.14 -7.01
CA ILE A 501 6.84 17.94 -6.31
C ILE A 501 5.74 17.64 -5.30
N SER A 502 5.10 16.47 -5.43
CA SER A 502 4.21 15.94 -4.40
C SER A 502 5.06 15.58 -3.18
N SER A 503 5.30 16.55 -2.30
CA SER A 503 5.88 16.33 -0.98
C SER A 503 4.89 16.82 0.07
N TYR A 504 4.82 16.13 1.20
CA TYR A 504 3.94 16.53 2.30
C TYR A 504 4.28 17.91 2.87
N SER A 505 5.50 18.39 2.63
CA SER A 505 6.05 19.61 3.20
C SER A 505 5.86 20.86 2.32
N LYS A 506 5.82 20.72 0.99
CA LYS A 506 5.73 21.84 0.03
C LYS A 506 4.32 21.96 -0.57
N SER A 507 3.78 23.18 -0.63
CA SER A 507 2.36 23.46 -0.95
C SER A 507 2.17 24.57 -2.00
N ASP A 508 3.23 24.95 -2.72
CA ASP A 508 3.24 26.02 -3.75
C ASP A 508 2.32 25.70 -4.94
N GLY A 509 2.22 24.42 -5.33
CA GLY A 509 1.26 23.96 -6.34
C GLY A 509 -0.20 24.18 -5.93
N PHE A 510 -0.53 23.94 -4.65
CA PHE A 510 -1.88 24.17 -4.13
C PHE A 510 -2.20 25.66 -4.02
N ALA A 511 -1.22 26.45 -3.56
CA ALA A 511 -1.31 27.90 -3.52
C ALA A 511 -1.61 28.49 -4.91
N GLY A 512 -0.84 28.07 -5.93
CA GLY A 512 -1.05 28.50 -7.31
C GLY A 512 -2.42 28.11 -7.85
N LYS A 513 -2.91 26.90 -7.56
CA LYS A 513 -4.25 26.45 -8.00
C LYS A 513 -5.35 27.32 -7.38
N LEU A 514 -5.30 27.59 -6.08
CA LEU A 514 -6.31 28.43 -5.41
C LEU A 514 -6.29 29.88 -5.90
N TYR A 515 -5.10 30.45 -6.10
CA TYR A 515 -4.96 31.84 -6.55
C TYR A 515 -5.56 32.07 -7.95
N LEU A 516 -5.59 31.03 -8.79
CA LEU A 516 -6.16 31.08 -10.14
C LEU A 516 -7.70 30.86 -10.16
N ARG A 517 -8.31 30.46 -9.05
CA ARG A 517 -9.77 30.33 -8.91
C ARG A 517 -10.37 31.65 -8.44
#